data_AF-B1L5H3-F1
#
_entry.id   AF-B1L5H3-F1
#
_cell.length_a   1.000
_cell.length_b   1.000
_cell.length_c   1.000
_cell.angle_alpha   90.00
_cell.angle_beta   90.00
_cell.angle_gamma   90.00
#
_symmetry.space_group_name_H-M   'P 1'
#
loop_
_entity.id
_entity.type
_entity.pdbx_description
1 polymer ?
#
loop_
_entity_poly.entity_id
_entity_poly.type
_entity_poly.pdbx_seq_one_letter_code
_entity_poly.pdbx_strand_id
1 'polypeptide(L)'
;MARYARVIPLIILLIPLYPIQADSLSIYASVDCYITNWDQGKNFHSEVLRVSREKSGNDYLEARAIIGFDLTSLTAIPKGSKVSEANLILKLVNGSKAKVEVWELAREPDIFKVSWVKAGDEDWITPGGDLLRKVGEAEVSTGEMRIDLRDYIQAVVNGELNSTGWFLLKIADEGYLYFYSELSTNKPIIEISYTKASLDISLDSNEIKLSQGSSALLKVQVSGYLGSPVSIEVEAPNFLKYNISPNQGLPTFVSTLNLSLPEDTPGGVYTVIISAVGPIRKNATLKLTVIEKKGYVISCPSFIDLISGFRKDLTLRAVPTGNFSGEIAASILEAPNWLNVSINPSKGKPPFNFTLTLKPLPDVEASGKLKIVFRGQVSKQCEIEVRTRIRRVAIYSNDIDWKLSKELIISYSNSTGVSVHRVNDTSLFSNYDMVIVLGGHRAPTDKWMPKNVASSFMNDSEKASLERGKDSILVRKQGSTIIVIIAGKARQSTAALVSSDKDGDGFPLIAEILSEDPMEVAGSG
;
A
#
# COMPACT_ATOMS: atom_id res chain seq x y z
N MET A 1 -1.59 12.74 -48.22
CA MET A 1 -2.70 12.55 -47.26
C MET A 1 -3.26 11.15 -47.46
N ALA A 2 -2.81 10.16 -46.69
CA ALA A 2 -3.41 8.83 -46.66
C ALA A 2 -3.67 8.49 -45.19
N ARG A 3 -4.95 8.57 -44.78
CA ARG A 3 -5.41 8.22 -43.43
C ARG A 3 -5.39 6.69 -43.33
N TYR A 4 -4.41 6.15 -42.60
CA TYR A 4 -4.47 4.76 -42.15
C TYR A 4 -5.55 4.65 -41.06
N ALA A 5 -6.70 4.10 -41.44
CA ALA A 5 -7.72 3.67 -40.50
C ALA A 5 -7.18 2.46 -39.71
N ARG A 6 -6.93 2.65 -38.40
CA ARG A 6 -6.68 1.54 -37.48
C ARG A 6 -7.99 0.77 -37.30
N VAL A 7 -8.10 -0.39 -37.95
CA VAL A 7 -9.12 -1.38 -37.65
C VAL A 7 -8.71 -2.06 -36.34
N ILE A 8 -9.38 -1.72 -35.24
CA ILE A 8 -9.29 -2.46 -33.98
C ILE A 8 -10.22 -3.67 -34.14
N PRO A 9 -9.73 -4.92 -34.11
CA PRO A 9 -10.61 -6.08 -34.18
C PRO A 9 -11.40 -6.14 -32.87
N LEU A 10 -12.71 -5.92 -32.95
CA LEU A 10 -13.64 -6.17 -31.86
C LEU A 10 -13.83 -7.69 -31.78
N ILE A 11 -12.97 -8.36 -31.01
CA ILE A 11 -13.20 -9.76 -30.63
C ILE A 11 -14.36 -9.74 -29.62
N ILE A 12 -15.55 -10.04 -30.09
CA ILE A 12 -16.71 -10.31 -29.24
C ILE A 12 -16.47 -11.67 -28.60
N LEU A 13 -16.12 -11.69 -27.32
CA LEU A 13 -16.09 -12.92 -26.54
C LEU A 13 -17.55 -13.37 -26.32
N LEU A 14 -17.98 -14.33 -27.14
CA LEU A 14 -19.21 -15.08 -26.90
C LEU A 14 -19.08 -15.77 -25.54
N ILE A 15 -20.02 -15.53 -24.63
CA ILE A 15 -20.12 -16.23 -23.35
C ILE A 15 -20.64 -17.63 -23.66
N PRO A 16 -19.84 -18.71 -23.56
CA PRO A 16 -20.38 -20.05 -23.63
C PRO A 16 -21.28 -20.27 -22.42
N LEU A 17 -22.58 -20.45 -22.66
CA LEU A 17 -23.52 -21.00 -21.68
C LEU A 17 -23.19 -22.48 -21.53
N TYR A 18 -22.33 -22.84 -20.57
CA TYR A 18 -22.12 -24.23 -20.21
C TYR A 18 -23.38 -24.74 -19.49
N PRO A 19 -24.02 -25.84 -19.94
CA PRO A 19 -25.07 -26.47 -19.16
C PRO A 19 -24.47 -26.94 -17.83
N ILE A 20 -25.02 -26.45 -16.72
CA ILE A 20 -24.59 -26.83 -15.37
C ILE A 20 -25.07 -28.28 -15.15
N GLN A 21 -24.17 -29.24 -15.31
CA GLN A 21 -24.43 -30.63 -14.94
C GLN A 21 -24.24 -30.77 -13.43
N ALA A 22 -25.29 -31.20 -12.72
CA ALA A 22 -25.20 -31.50 -11.30
C ALA A 22 -24.51 -32.86 -11.10
N ASP A 23 -23.51 -32.90 -10.24
CA ASP A 23 -22.90 -34.12 -9.73
C ASP A 23 -23.70 -34.61 -8.50
N SER A 24 -23.56 -35.88 -8.15
CA SER A 24 -24.21 -36.47 -6.97
C SER A 24 -23.26 -37.31 -6.13
N LEU A 25 -23.54 -37.37 -4.82
CA LEU A 25 -22.82 -38.17 -3.83
C LEU A 25 -23.82 -38.78 -2.84
N SER A 26 -23.62 -40.05 -2.51
CA SER A 26 -24.46 -40.77 -1.55
C SER A 26 -23.61 -41.33 -0.41
N ILE A 27 -24.00 -41.04 0.83
CA ILE A 27 -23.30 -41.49 2.04
C ILE A 27 -24.27 -42.34 2.87
N TYR A 28 -23.96 -43.61 3.05
CA TYR A 28 -24.80 -44.52 3.82
C TYR A 28 -24.46 -44.47 5.32
N ALA A 29 -25.46 -44.69 6.17
CA ALA A 29 -25.23 -44.92 7.58
C ALA A 29 -24.22 -46.06 7.76
N SER A 30 -23.23 -45.79 8.62
CA SER A 30 -22.15 -46.73 8.95
C SER A 30 -22.52 -47.61 10.13
N VAL A 31 -23.25 -47.03 11.10
CA VAL A 31 -23.71 -47.70 12.31
C VAL A 31 -24.84 -46.87 12.93
N ASP A 32 -25.82 -47.53 13.56
CA ASP A 32 -26.89 -46.86 14.29
C ASP A 32 -27.46 -47.70 15.45
N CYS A 33 -28.23 -47.05 16.30
CA CYS A 33 -29.05 -47.69 17.33
C CYS A 33 -30.17 -46.73 17.76
N TYR A 34 -31.06 -47.18 18.65
CA TYR A 34 -31.89 -46.29 19.43
C TYR A 34 -31.77 -46.53 20.94
N ILE A 35 -32.02 -45.48 21.71
CA ILE A 35 -31.96 -45.46 23.18
C ILE A 35 -33.30 -44.98 23.72
N THR A 36 -33.65 -45.37 24.96
CA THR A 36 -34.97 -45.07 25.51
C THR A 36 -34.94 -44.62 26.97
N ASN A 37 -35.82 -43.72 27.36
CA ASN A 37 -35.86 -43.22 28.73
C ASN A 37 -36.57 -44.16 29.72
N TRP A 38 -37.18 -45.25 29.23
CA TRP A 38 -37.84 -46.27 30.05
C TRP A 38 -36.99 -47.51 30.28
N ASP A 39 -35.99 -47.77 29.43
CA ASP A 39 -34.94 -48.77 29.65
C ASP A 39 -33.57 -48.07 29.58
N GLN A 40 -33.35 -47.19 30.56
CA GLN A 40 -32.31 -46.14 30.49
C GLN A 40 -30.88 -46.65 30.36
N GLY A 41 -30.63 -47.92 30.71
CA GLY A 41 -29.30 -48.55 30.66
C GLY A 41 -29.04 -49.36 29.40
N LYS A 42 -29.93 -49.32 28.40
CA LYS A 42 -29.79 -50.10 27.15
C LYS A 42 -29.82 -49.23 25.89
N ASN A 43 -29.14 -49.72 24.88
CA ASN A 43 -29.33 -49.44 23.46
C ASN A 43 -30.03 -50.62 22.77
N PHE A 44 -30.59 -50.32 21.62
CA PHE A 44 -31.24 -51.28 20.75
C PHE A 44 -30.70 -51.09 19.34
N HIS A 45 -29.91 -52.04 18.88
CA HIS A 45 -29.36 -52.12 17.53
C HIS A 45 -30.05 -53.30 16.81
N SER A 46 -30.95 -52.98 15.88
CA SER A 46 -31.86 -53.93 15.23
C SER A 46 -32.29 -53.40 13.87
N GLU A 47 -32.81 -54.26 12.98
CA GLU A 47 -33.19 -53.90 11.61
C GLU A 47 -34.13 -52.68 11.49
N VAL A 48 -34.90 -52.37 12.55
CA VAL A 48 -35.79 -51.21 12.64
C VAL A 48 -35.43 -50.38 13.87
N LEU A 49 -35.25 -49.08 13.69
CA LEU A 49 -35.04 -48.11 14.76
C LEU A 49 -36.35 -47.42 15.15
N ARG A 50 -36.47 -47.06 16.43
CA ARG A 50 -37.61 -46.34 16.98
C ARG A 50 -37.20 -44.93 17.41
N VAL A 51 -37.99 -43.94 17.00
CA VAL A 51 -37.94 -42.57 17.51
C VAL A 51 -39.33 -42.21 17.97
N SER A 52 -39.53 -41.93 19.25
CA SER A 52 -40.87 -41.65 19.78
C SER A 52 -40.82 -40.67 20.93
N ARG A 53 -41.93 -39.98 21.14
CA ARG A 53 -42.22 -39.19 22.33
C ARG A 53 -43.71 -39.35 22.57
N GLU A 54 -44.08 -40.22 23.48
CA GLU A 54 -45.47 -40.62 23.69
C GLU A 54 -45.86 -40.34 25.13
N LYS A 55 -47.04 -39.72 25.34
CA LYS A 55 -47.47 -39.35 26.68
C LYS A 55 -47.80 -40.60 27.50
N SER A 56 -47.24 -40.68 28.70
CA SER A 56 -47.50 -41.74 29.69
C SER A 56 -47.77 -41.12 31.05
N GLY A 57 -49.05 -40.92 31.37
CA GLY A 57 -49.46 -40.20 32.57
C GLY A 57 -49.02 -38.73 32.53
N ASN A 58 -48.17 -38.34 33.49
CA ASN A 58 -47.59 -37.00 33.59
C ASN A 58 -46.21 -36.88 32.92
N ASP A 59 -45.63 -37.99 32.44
CA ASP A 59 -44.32 -38.05 31.82
C ASP A 59 -44.43 -38.45 30.34
N TYR A 60 -43.29 -38.47 29.65
CA TYR A 60 -43.17 -38.94 28.28
C TYR A 60 -42.27 -40.16 28.20
N LEU A 61 -42.67 -41.15 27.41
CA LEU A 61 -41.80 -42.25 26.99
C LEU A 61 -41.09 -41.83 25.70
N GLU A 62 -39.78 -41.67 25.78
CA GLU A 62 -38.95 -41.17 24.69
C GLU A 62 -38.00 -42.24 24.16
N ALA A 63 -37.96 -42.40 22.83
CA ALA A 63 -36.93 -43.10 22.11
C ALA A 63 -36.24 -42.15 21.13
N ARG A 64 -34.92 -42.24 21.04
CA ARG A 64 -34.07 -41.43 20.16
C ARG A 64 -33.16 -42.35 19.37
N ALA A 65 -33.06 -42.13 18.07
CA ALA A 65 -32.14 -42.87 17.21
C ALA A 65 -30.84 -42.10 17.08
N ILE A 66 -29.71 -42.80 17.11
CA ILE A 66 -28.38 -42.25 16.89
C ILE A 66 -27.80 -42.92 15.65
N ILE A 67 -27.35 -42.13 14.68
CA ILE A 67 -26.85 -42.59 13.39
C ILE A 67 -25.48 -41.97 13.13
N GLY A 68 -24.49 -42.81 12.81
CA GLY A 68 -23.15 -42.40 12.40
C GLY A 68 -22.98 -42.46 10.88
N PHE A 69 -22.42 -41.40 10.30
CA PHE A 69 -22.02 -41.35 8.90
C PHE A 69 -20.53 -41.04 8.79
N ASP A 70 -19.81 -41.82 7.98
CA ASP A 70 -18.47 -41.46 7.53
C ASP A 70 -18.55 -40.35 6.46
N LEU A 71 -18.33 -39.11 6.90
CA LEU A 71 -18.40 -37.93 6.04
C LEU A 71 -17.07 -37.62 5.31
N THR A 72 -16.06 -38.48 5.38
CA THR A 72 -14.78 -38.27 4.66
C THR A 72 -14.95 -38.14 3.15
N SER A 73 -15.99 -38.77 2.59
CA SER A 73 -16.35 -38.68 1.17
C SER A 73 -16.69 -37.24 0.72
N LEU A 74 -17.06 -36.34 1.65
CA LEU A 74 -17.31 -34.92 1.33
C LEU A 74 -16.06 -34.19 0.84
N THR A 75 -14.86 -34.70 1.13
CA THR A 75 -13.59 -34.14 0.61
C THR A 75 -13.46 -34.25 -0.92
N ALA A 76 -14.23 -35.13 -1.56
CA ALA A 76 -14.29 -35.25 -3.01
C ALA A 76 -15.01 -34.06 -3.67
N ILE A 77 -15.85 -33.33 -2.91
CA ILE A 77 -16.53 -32.13 -3.36
C ILE A 77 -15.56 -30.95 -3.19
N PRO A 78 -15.07 -30.31 -4.29
CA PRO A 78 -14.11 -29.21 -4.16
C PRO A 78 -14.72 -28.04 -3.38
N LYS A 79 -13.90 -27.40 -2.54
CA LYS A 79 -14.30 -26.18 -1.83
C LYS A 79 -14.82 -25.10 -2.79
N GLY A 80 -15.88 -24.41 -2.39
CA GLY A 80 -16.57 -23.41 -3.23
C GLY A 80 -17.62 -23.98 -4.18
N SER A 81 -17.82 -25.31 -4.19
CA SER A 81 -18.94 -25.95 -4.89
C SER A 81 -20.26 -25.56 -4.24
N LYS A 82 -21.36 -25.60 -5.00
CA LYS A 82 -22.70 -25.35 -4.47
C LYS A 82 -23.43 -26.64 -4.24
N VAL A 83 -23.78 -26.91 -3.00
CA VAL A 83 -24.73 -27.94 -2.65
C VAL A 83 -26.13 -27.44 -3.03
N SER A 84 -26.68 -28.00 -4.10
CA SER A 84 -28.04 -27.66 -4.54
C SER A 84 -29.08 -28.32 -3.66
N GLU A 85 -28.83 -29.58 -3.26
CA GLU A 85 -29.67 -30.36 -2.36
C GLU A 85 -28.79 -31.25 -1.49
N ALA A 86 -29.15 -31.43 -0.23
CA ALA A 86 -28.62 -32.52 0.59
C ALA A 86 -29.72 -32.99 1.53
N ASN A 87 -30.08 -34.28 1.47
CA ASN A 87 -31.17 -34.82 2.27
C ASN A 87 -30.71 -36.07 3.01
N LEU A 88 -31.00 -36.13 4.32
CA LEU A 88 -31.07 -37.40 5.03
C LEU A 88 -32.39 -38.08 4.67
N ILE A 89 -32.29 -39.26 4.06
CA ILE A 89 -33.42 -40.05 3.59
C ILE A 89 -33.58 -41.25 4.51
N LEU A 90 -34.78 -41.36 5.09
CA LEU A 90 -35.18 -42.49 5.93
C LEU A 90 -36.34 -43.23 5.26
N LYS A 91 -36.18 -44.54 5.09
CA LYS A 91 -37.27 -45.42 4.65
C LYS A 91 -38.08 -45.86 5.86
N LEU A 92 -39.36 -45.51 5.86
CA LEU A 92 -40.23 -45.66 7.01
C LEU A 92 -40.94 -47.01 7.00
N VAL A 93 -40.96 -47.66 8.16
CA VAL A 93 -41.78 -48.85 8.41
C VAL A 93 -43.18 -48.42 8.83
N ASN A 94 -43.26 -47.46 9.77
CA ASN A 94 -44.51 -46.93 10.31
C ASN A 94 -44.25 -45.58 10.98
N GLY A 95 -45.26 -44.73 11.13
CA GLY A 95 -45.14 -43.47 11.85
C GLY A 95 -46.50 -42.81 12.09
N SER A 96 -46.55 -41.93 13.08
CA SER A 96 -47.68 -41.02 13.31
C SER A 96 -47.40 -39.64 12.71
N LYS A 97 -48.41 -38.76 12.68
CA LYS A 97 -48.16 -37.34 12.37
C LYS A 97 -47.33 -36.73 13.49
N ALA A 98 -46.07 -36.45 13.22
CA ALA A 98 -45.13 -35.90 14.18
C ALA A 98 -44.00 -35.15 13.47
N LYS A 99 -43.41 -34.18 14.18
CA LYS A 99 -42.23 -33.46 13.72
C LYS A 99 -40.96 -34.13 14.24
N VAL A 100 -40.08 -34.52 13.33
CA VAL A 100 -38.77 -35.10 13.63
C VAL A 100 -37.71 -34.00 13.54
N GLU A 101 -36.84 -33.94 14.54
CA GLU A 101 -35.64 -33.11 14.52
C GLU A 101 -34.40 -33.97 14.41
N VAL A 102 -33.42 -33.49 13.65
CA VAL A 102 -32.08 -34.07 13.58
C VAL A 102 -31.10 -33.11 14.22
N TRP A 103 -30.31 -33.64 15.14
CA TRP A 103 -29.30 -32.89 15.89
C TRP A 103 -27.95 -33.54 15.71
N GLU A 104 -26.90 -32.76 15.47
CA GLU A 104 -25.53 -33.24 15.57
C GLU A 104 -25.19 -33.44 17.06
N LEU A 105 -24.54 -34.56 17.37
CA LEU A 105 -24.03 -34.83 18.72
C LEU A 105 -22.71 -34.10 18.97
N ALA A 106 -22.53 -33.60 20.19
CA ALA A 106 -21.32 -32.86 20.59
C ALA A 106 -20.06 -33.74 20.69
N ARG A 107 -20.23 -35.07 20.68
CA ARG A 107 -19.16 -36.07 20.78
C ARG A 107 -19.58 -37.37 20.10
N GLU A 108 -18.58 -38.17 19.76
CA GLU A 108 -18.75 -39.53 19.26
C GLU A 108 -19.24 -40.47 20.37
N PRO A 109 -20.38 -41.15 20.20
CA PRO A 109 -20.84 -42.19 21.11
C PRO A 109 -20.24 -43.57 20.77
N ASP A 110 -20.07 -44.41 21.78
CA ASP A 110 -19.86 -45.85 21.57
C ASP A 110 -21.21 -46.53 21.34
N ILE A 111 -21.58 -46.77 20.08
CA ILE A 111 -22.90 -47.29 19.72
C ILE A 111 -23.23 -48.63 20.37
N PHE A 112 -22.24 -49.42 20.79
CA PHE A 112 -22.49 -50.69 21.46
C PHE A 112 -22.74 -50.57 22.97
N LYS A 113 -22.40 -49.42 23.57
CA LYS A 113 -22.56 -49.14 25.01
C LYS A 113 -23.47 -47.95 25.33
N VAL A 114 -23.81 -47.15 24.33
CA VAL A 114 -24.64 -45.96 24.49
C VAL A 114 -25.98 -46.32 25.09
N SER A 115 -26.56 -45.43 25.90
CA SER A 115 -27.86 -45.61 26.52
C SER A 115 -28.48 -44.23 26.79
N TRP A 116 -29.64 -44.19 27.46
CA TRP A 116 -30.25 -42.91 27.81
C TRP A 116 -29.39 -42.09 28.78
N VAL A 117 -28.62 -42.74 29.63
CA VAL A 117 -27.77 -42.05 30.63
C VAL A 117 -26.31 -41.96 30.22
N LYS A 118 -25.83 -42.82 29.31
CA LYS A 118 -24.41 -42.90 28.92
C LYS A 118 -24.15 -42.72 27.43
N ALA A 119 -23.09 -42.00 27.08
CA ALA A 119 -22.55 -41.89 25.72
C ALA A 119 -21.66 -43.08 25.32
N GLY A 120 -21.28 -43.90 26.31
CA GLY A 120 -20.38 -45.04 26.21
C GLY A 120 -19.99 -45.45 27.62
N ASP A 121 -18.72 -45.27 27.99
CA ASP A 121 -18.29 -45.43 29.39
C ASP A 121 -18.60 -44.19 30.25
N GLU A 122 -18.81 -43.03 29.61
CA GLU A 122 -19.14 -41.75 30.25
C GLU A 122 -20.64 -41.43 30.23
N ASP A 123 -21.09 -40.62 31.20
CA ASP A 123 -22.46 -40.11 31.26
C ASP A 123 -22.68 -38.96 30.27
N TRP A 124 -23.90 -38.85 29.74
CA TRP A 124 -24.33 -37.64 29.04
C TRP A 124 -24.39 -36.46 30.01
N ILE A 125 -24.09 -35.25 29.54
CA ILE A 125 -24.38 -34.02 30.31
C ILE A 125 -25.90 -33.84 30.38
N THR A 126 -26.58 -34.09 29.27
CA THR A 126 -28.05 -34.12 29.18
C THR A 126 -28.52 -35.52 28.80
N PRO A 127 -29.30 -36.21 29.66
CA PRO A 127 -29.82 -37.54 29.35
C PRO A 127 -30.51 -37.61 27.98
N GLY A 128 -30.22 -38.68 27.24
CA GLY A 128 -30.68 -38.90 25.87
C GLY A 128 -29.86 -38.17 24.80
N GLY A 129 -28.65 -37.69 25.12
CA GLY A 129 -27.68 -37.19 24.14
C GLY A 129 -27.33 -35.70 24.30
N ASP A 130 -26.03 -35.39 24.24
CA ASP A 130 -25.52 -34.02 24.24
C ASP A 130 -25.63 -33.41 22.84
N LEU A 131 -26.66 -32.58 22.65
CA LEU A 131 -26.97 -31.96 21.36
C LEU A 131 -26.05 -30.75 21.13
N LEU A 132 -25.37 -30.73 19.98
CA LEU A 132 -24.49 -29.63 19.58
C LEU A 132 -25.27 -28.57 18.82
N ARG A 133 -25.91 -28.96 17.72
CA ARG A 133 -26.69 -28.06 16.87
C ARG A 133 -27.76 -28.84 16.12
N LYS A 134 -28.88 -28.17 15.85
CA LYS A 134 -29.93 -28.71 14.99
C LYS A 134 -29.48 -28.61 13.54
N VAL A 135 -29.55 -29.71 12.81
CA VAL A 135 -29.09 -29.79 11.42
C VAL A 135 -30.23 -29.89 10.41
N GLY A 136 -31.40 -30.34 10.84
CA GLY A 136 -32.58 -30.45 9.98
C GLY A 136 -33.84 -30.82 10.78
N GLU A 137 -34.98 -30.71 10.12
CA GLU A 137 -36.28 -31.16 10.62
C GLU A 137 -37.20 -31.55 9.47
N ALA A 138 -38.15 -32.43 9.73
CA ALA A 138 -39.21 -32.80 8.78
C ALA A 138 -40.46 -33.27 9.51
N GLU A 139 -41.59 -33.20 8.83
CA GLU A 139 -42.81 -33.89 9.25
C GLU A 139 -42.76 -35.34 8.78
N VAL A 140 -43.20 -36.27 9.63
CA VAL A 140 -43.32 -37.69 9.27
C VAL A 140 -44.27 -37.83 8.08
N SER A 141 -43.76 -38.44 7.02
CA SER A 141 -44.48 -38.78 5.79
C SER A 141 -44.81 -40.28 5.75
N THR A 142 -45.50 -40.72 4.69
CA THR A 142 -45.71 -42.15 4.42
C THR A 142 -44.59 -42.70 3.53
N GLY A 143 -43.95 -43.79 3.95
CA GLY A 143 -43.00 -44.57 3.14
C GLY A 143 -41.56 -44.03 3.12
N GLU A 144 -41.35 -42.76 2.79
CA GLU A 144 -40.01 -42.16 2.74
C GLU A 144 -40.04 -40.73 3.27
N MET A 145 -39.13 -40.41 4.18
CA MET A 145 -38.94 -39.08 4.73
C MET A 145 -37.60 -38.51 4.26
N ARG A 146 -37.63 -37.28 3.74
CA ARG A 146 -36.44 -36.50 3.39
C ARG A 146 -36.30 -35.35 4.38
N ILE A 147 -35.15 -35.25 5.03
CA ILE A 147 -34.82 -34.16 5.94
C ILE A 147 -33.72 -33.33 5.29
N ASP A 148 -33.99 -32.03 5.07
CA ASP A 148 -33.05 -31.11 4.44
C ASP A 148 -31.86 -30.84 5.38
N LEU A 149 -30.66 -31.13 4.86
CA LEU A 149 -29.36 -30.89 5.49
C LEU A 149 -28.48 -29.95 4.63
N ARG A 150 -29.04 -29.30 3.59
CA ARG A 150 -28.30 -28.55 2.56
C ARG A 150 -27.33 -27.54 3.16
N ASP A 151 -27.78 -26.69 4.07
CA ASP A 151 -26.94 -25.64 4.66
C ASP A 151 -25.84 -26.21 5.56
N TYR A 152 -26.14 -27.29 6.29
CA TYR A 152 -25.15 -28.00 7.11
C TYR A 152 -24.05 -28.61 6.24
N ILE A 153 -24.43 -29.37 5.19
CA ILE A 153 -23.48 -29.98 4.26
C ILE A 153 -22.69 -28.93 3.47
N GLN A 154 -23.32 -27.81 3.08
CA GLN A 154 -22.63 -26.69 2.43
C GLN A 154 -21.53 -26.11 3.34
N ALA A 155 -21.79 -25.92 4.63
CA ALA A 155 -20.81 -25.40 5.58
C ALA A 155 -19.64 -26.39 5.78
N VAL A 156 -19.92 -27.70 5.81
CA VAL A 156 -18.87 -28.74 5.87
C VAL A 156 -18.01 -28.74 4.61
N VAL A 157 -18.63 -28.69 3.41
CA VAL A 157 -17.91 -28.63 2.12
C VAL A 157 -17.04 -27.38 2.02
N ASN A 158 -17.50 -26.24 2.53
CA ASN A 158 -16.70 -25.01 2.55
C ASN A 158 -15.55 -25.05 3.57
N GLY A 159 -15.57 -25.99 4.52
CA GLY A 159 -14.65 -26.04 5.65
C GLY A 159 -14.94 -24.97 6.71
N GLU A 160 -16.17 -24.45 6.75
CA GLU A 160 -16.65 -23.50 7.76
C GLU A 160 -17.11 -24.23 9.03
N LEU A 161 -17.43 -25.53 8.90
CA LEU A 161 -17.93 -26.38 9.97
C LEU A 161 -17.18 -27.72 9.97
N ASN A 162 -16.66 -28.10 11.14
CA ASN A 162 -16.15 -29.45 11.38
C ASN A 162 -17.29 -30.31 11.94
N SER A 163 -17.72 -31.30 11.15
CA SER A 163 -18.78 -32.22 11.55
C SER A 163 -18.25 -33.33 12.46
N THR A 164 -19.06 -33.78 13.42
CA THR A 164 -18.78 -35.01 14.18
C THR A 164 -19.16 -36.27 13.40
N GLY A 165 -20.00 -36.16 12.37
CA GLY A 165 -20.56 -37.31 11.63
C GLY A 165 -21.66 -38.06 12.40
N TRP A 166 -22.00 -37.63 13.62
CA TRP A 166 -22.94 -38.31 14.50
C TRP A 166 -24.22 -37.49 14.66
N PHE A 167 -25.35 -38.10 14.31
CA PHE A 167 -26.66 -37.45 14.36
C PHE A 167 -27.62 -38.18 15.28
N LEU A 168 -28.42 -37.42 16.01
CA LEU A 168 -29.51 -37.89 16.85
C LEU A 168 -30.84 -37.42 16.30
N LEU A 169 -31.80 -38.34 16.20
CA LEU A 169 -33.17 -38.10 15.79
C LEU A 169 -34.10 -38.16 17.00
N LYS A 170 -34.97 -37.17 17.14
CA LYS A 170 -35.99 -37.09 18.19
C LYS A 170 -37.31 -36.53 17.65
N ILE A 171 -38.41 -36.87 18.31
CA ILE A 171 -39.71 -36.21 18.10
C ILE A 171 -39.74 -34.89 18.88
N ALA A 172 -40.14 -33.79 18.22
CA ALA A 172 -40.24 -32.48 18.85
C ALA A 172 -41.41 -32.42 19.85
N ASP A 173 -42.59 -32.87 19.45
CA ASP A 173 -43.82 -32.78 20.22
C ASP A 173 -44.25 -34.17 20.72
N GLU A 174 -45.28 -34.78 20.10
CA GLU A 174 -45.78 -36.11 20.45
C GLU A 174 -45.94 -36.95 19.17
N GLY A 175 -45.64 -38.25 19.29
CA GLY A 175 -45.79 -39.22 18.21
C GLY A 175 -44.63 -40.19 18.12
N TYR A 176 -44.56 -40.93 17.02
CA TYR A 176 -43.55 -41.94 16.79
C TYR A 176 -43.19 -42.10 15.32
N LEU A 177 -42.01 -42.64 15.09
CA LEU A 177 -41.48 -43.04 13.81
C LEU A 177 -40.66 -44.32 13.97
N TYR A 178 -40.88 -45.27 13.05
CA TYR A 178 -40.07 -46.46 12.86
C TYR A 178 -39.47 -46.42 11.46
N PHE A 179 -38.16 -46.58 11.36
CA PHE A 179 -37.45 -46.59 10.08
C PHE A 179 -36.38 -47.69 10.04
N TYR A 180 -36.02 -48.09 8.83
CA TYR A 180 -35.01 -49.13 8.63
C TYR A 180 -33.61 -48.62 9.03
N SER A 181 -32.89 -49.46 9.75
CA SER A 181 -31.50 -49.25 10.20
C SER A 181 -30.47 -49.56 9.10
N GLU A 182 -29.20 -49.30 9.38
CA GLU A 182 -28.02 -49.73 8.62
C GLU A 182 -27.95 -51.24 8.30
N LEU A 183 -28.57 -52.11 9.11
CA LEU A 183 -28.64 -53.55 8.92
C LEU A 183 -29.59 -53.94 7.76
N SER A 184 -30.42 -53.01 7.31
CA SER A 184 -31.38 -53.23 6.22
C SER A 184 -30.83 -52.79 4.86
N THR A 185 -31.41 -53.33 3.78
CA THR A 185 -31.19 -52.84 2.41
C THR A 185 -31.75 -51.43 2.19
N ASN A 186 -32.68 -51.00 3.05
CA ASN A 186 -33.31 -49.68 3.05
C ASN A 186 -32.66 -48.71 4.06
N LYS A 187 -31.38 -48.92 4.37
CA LYS A 187 -30.65 -48.15 5.38
C LYS A 187 -30.66 -46.64 5.16
N PRO A 188 -30.49 -45.84 6.22
CA PRO A 188 -30.42 -44.39 6.12
C PRO A 188 -29.29 -43.94 5.18
N ILE A 189 -29.57 -42.90 4.40
CA ILE A 189 -28.64 -42.37 3.40
C ILE A 189 -28.70 -40.85 3.38
N ILE A 190 -27.55 -40.20 3.24
CA ILE A 190 -27.45 -38.79 2.90
C ILE A 190 -27.19 -38.72 1.40
N GLU A 191 -28.15 -38.20 0.64
CA GLU A 191 -28.03 -37.93 -0.79
C GLU A 191 -27.74 -36.45 -1.01
N ILE A 192 -26.72 -36.16 -1.82
CA ILE A 192 -26.21 -34.81 -2.07
C ILE A 192 -26.17 -34.58 -3.57
N SER A 193 -26.77 -33.49 -4.03
CA SER A 193 -26.61 -32.96 -5.39
C SER A 193 -25.82 -31.67 -5.32
N TYR A 194 -24.81 -31.50 -6.17
CA TYR A 194 -23.97 -30.31 -6.16
C TYR A 194 -23.49 -29.88 -7.55
N THR A 195 -23.24 -28.58 -7.69
CA THR A 195 -22.50 -28.01 -8.81
C THR A 195 -21.04 -27.84 -8.40
N LYS A 196 -20.15 -28.55 -9.09
CA LYS A 196 -18.71 -28.50 -8.83
C LYS A 196 -18.16 -27.09 -9.04
N ALA A 197 -17.32 -26.64 -8.10
CA ALA A 197 -16.56 -25.41 -8.24
C ALA A 197 -15.72 -25.44 -9.53
N SER A 198 -15.81 -24.37 -10.30
CA SER A 198 -14.98 -24.18 -11.48
C SER A 198 -14.49 -22.74 -11.52
N LEU A 199 -13.25 -22.55 -11.92
CA LEU A 199 -12.67 -21.23 -12.11
C LEU A 199 -11.76 -21.30 -13.31
N ASP A 200 -11.86 -20.29 -14.16
CA ASP A 200 -10.95 -20.04 -15.25
C ASP A 200 -10.74 -18.53 -15.42
N ILE A 201 -9.60 -18.17 -16.02
CA ILE A 201 -9.24 -16.79 -16.29
C ILE A 201 -8.65 -16.69 -17.69
N SER A 202 -9.16 -15.75 -18.48
CA SER A 202 -8.67 -15.49 -19.83
C SER A 202 -8.45 -13.99 -20.05
N LEU A 203 -7.51 -13.70 -20.94
CA LEU A 203 -7.19 -12.35 -21.38
C LEU A 203 -7.69 -12.20 -22.82
N ASP A 204 -8.16 -11.01 -23.20
CA ASP A 204 -8.45 -10.71 -24.61
C ASP A 204 -7.18 -10.68 -25.48
N SER A 205 -6.01 -10.49 -24.86
CA SER A 205 -4.71 -10.75 -25.48
C SER A 205 -3.68 -11.29 -24.47
N ASN A 206 -2.93 -12.32 -24.87
CA ASN A 206 -1.82 -12.87 -24.07
C ASN A 206 -0.48 -12.16 -24.38
N GLU A 207 -0.44 -11.29 -25.38
CA GLU A 207 0.73 -10.48 -25.70
C GLU A 207 0.33 -9.01 -25.93
N ILE A 208 1.14 -8.08 -25.44
CA ILE A 208 0.98 -6.66 -25.72
C ILE A 208 2.32 -6.00 -26.00
N LYS A 209 2.33 -5.07 -26.97
CA LYS A 209 3.50 -4.25 -27.28
C LYS A 209 3.19 -2.80 -26.94
N LEU A 210 3.93 -2.23 -25.99
CA LEU A 210 3.75 -0.84 -25.55
C LEU A 210 5.07 -0.09 -25.70
N SER A 211 4.99 1.11 -26.28
CA SER A 211 6.14 2.00 -26.25
C SER A 211 6.27 2.70 -24.89
N GLN A 212 7.50 3.07 -24.52
CA GLN A 212 7.76 3.94 -23.36
C GLN A 212 6.83 5.16 -23.33
N GLY A 213 6.31 5.50 -22.14
CA GLY A 213 5.36 6.61 -21.95
C GLY A 213 3.93 6.35 -22.45
N SER A 214 3.61 5.15 -22.91
CA SER A 214 2.27 4.81 -23.42
C SER A 214 1.50 3.89 -22.48
N SER A 215 0.19 3.83 -22.68
CA SER A 215 -0.73 2.98 -21.91
C SER A 215 -1.58 2.09 -22.82
N ALA A 216 -2.17 1.05 -22.23
CA ALA A 216 -3.19 0.23 -22.88
C ALA A 216 -4.17 -0.36 -21.88
N LEU A 217 -5.30 -0.78 -22.42
CA LEU A 217 -6.37 -1.47 -21.70
C LEU A 217 -6.39 -2.93 -22.16
N LEU A 218 -6.50 -3.84 -21.19
CA LEU A 218 -6.65 -5.28 -21.40
C LEU A 218 -7.92 -5.74 -20.69
N LYS A 219 -8.72 -6.59 -21.33
CA LYS A 219 -9.86 -7.22 -20.66
C LYS A 219 -9.43 -8.53 -20.03
N VAL A 220 -9.77 -8.67 -18.76
CA VAL A 220 -9.59 -9.90 -17.98
C VAL A 220 -10.96 -10.49 -17.73
N GLN A 221 -11.22 -11.67 -18.30
CA GLN A 221 -12.46 -12.39 -18.08
C GLN A 221 -12.22 -13.51 -17.06
N VAL A 222 -13.03 -13.52 -16.02
CA VAL A 222 -13.06 -14.60 -15.02
C VAL A 222 -14.37 -15.36 -15.23
N SER A 223 -14.27 -16.65 -15.49
CA SER A 223 -15.41 -17.53 -15.75
C SER A 223 -15.43 -18.73 -14.80
N GLY A 224 -16.58 -19.41 -14.75
CA GLY A 224 -16.79 -20.57 -13.89
C GLY A 224 -17.91 -20.34 -12.88
N TYR A 225 -17.89 -21.14 -11.82
CA TYR A 225 -18.86 -21.14 -10.74
C TYR A 225 -18.14 -21.25 -9.39
N LEU A 226 -18.34 -20.26 -8.53
CA LEU A 226 -17.94 -20.28 -7.13
C LEU A 226 -19.05 -19.67 -6.27
N GLY A 227 -19.34 -20.31 -5.13
CA GLY A 227 -20.31 -19.79 -4.15
C GLY A 227 -19.88 -18.50 -3.45
N SER A 228 -18.65 -18.03 -3.70
CA SER A 228 -18.05 -16.84 -3.10
C SER A 228 -17.38 -15.95 -4.16
N PRO A 229 -17.22 -14.63 -3.90
CA PRO A 229 -16.48 -13.76 -4.80
C PRO A 229 -15.03 -14.21 -5.01
N VAL A 230 -14.51 -13.87 -6.19
CA VAL A 230 -13.11 -14.06 -6.60
C VAL A 230 -12.46 -12.69 -6.72
N SER A 231 -11.25 -12.55 -6.20
CA SER A 231 -10.41 -11.36 -6.36
C SER A 231 -9.39 -11.56 -7.47
N ILE A 232 -8.97 -10.46 -8.12
CA ILE A 232 -7.91 -10.47 -9.12
C ILE A 232 -6.65 -9.85 -8.53
N GLU A 233 -5.56 -10.61 -8.56
CA GLU A 233 -4.22 -10.17 -8.18
C GLU A 233 -3.36 -10.01 -9.44
N VAL A 234 -2.45 -9.02 -9.46
CA VAL A 234 -1.54 -8.76 -10.57
C VAL A 234 -0.11 -8.69 -10.06
N GLU A 235 0.72 -9.63 -10.51
CA GLU A 235 2.17 -9.61 -10.33
C GLU A 235 2.83 -9.03 -11.58
N ALA A 236 3.51 -7.91 -11.42
CA ALA A 236 4.07 -7.13 -12.52
C ALA A 236 5.48 -6.61 -12.20
N PRO A 237 6.30 -6.27 -13.21
CA PRO A 237 7.56 -5.58 -13.00
C PRO A 237 7.38 -4.27 -12.22
N ASN A 238 8.34 -3.92 -11.37
CA ASN A 238 8.27 -2.78 -10.46
C ASN A 238 8.06 -1.40 -11.15
N PHE A 239 8.47 -1.26 -12.41
CA PHE A 239 8.26 -0.05 -13.19
C PHE A 239 6.85 0.08 -13.76
N LEU A 240 6.09 -1.03 -13.85
CA LEU A 240 4.80 -1.05 -14.52
C LEU A 240 3.73 -0.51 -13.58
N LYS A 241 3.11 0.61 -13.96
CA LYS A 241 1.96 1.16 -13.24
C LYS A 241 0.69 0.53 -13.80
N TYR A 242 -0.18 0.03 -12.93
CA TYR A 242 -1.44 -0.58 -13.34
C TYR A 242 -2.62 -0.22 -12.43
N ASN A 243 -3.83 -0.38 -12.95
CA ASN A 243 -5.08 -0.35 -12.19
C ASN A 243 -6.07 -1.34 -12.80
N ILE A 244 -6.88 -2.02 -12.00
CA ILE A 244 -7.88 -2.99 -12.47
C ILE A 244 -9.24 -2.70 -11.85
N SER A 245 -10.29 -2.69 -12.67
CA SER A 245 -11.66 -2.45 -12.20
C SER A 245 -12.71 -3.20 -13.03
N PRO A 246 -13.68 -3.89 -12.38
CA PRO A 246 -13.65 -4.28 -10.96
C PRO A 246 -12.42 -5.16 -10.64
N ASN A 247 -11.98 -5.23 -9.39
CA ASN A 247 -10.90 -6.13 -8.96
C ASN A 247 -11.42 -7.39 -8.25
N GLN A 248 -12.73 -7.53 -8.11
CA GLN A 248 -13.39 -8.69 -7.52
C GLN A 248 -14.83 -8.83 -8.01
N GLY A 249 -15.36 -10.05 -7.97
CA GLY A 249 -16.75 -10.33 -8.34
C GLY A 249 -17.10 -11.81 -8.24
N LEU A 250 -18.38 -12.15 -8.36
CA LEU A 250 -18.82 -13.53 -8.56
C LEU A 250 -18.59 -13.91 -10.03
N PRO A 251 -17.94 -15.06 -10.34
CA PRO A 251 -17.87 -15.57 -11.70
C PRO A 251 -19.28 -15.75 -12.31
N THR A 252 -19.55 -15.38 -13.56
CA THR A 252 -18.63 -14.82 -14.56
C THR A 252 -18.63 -13.28 -14.55
N PHE A 253 -17.46 -12.66 -14.56
CA PHE A 253 -17.32 -11.20 -14.67
C PHE A 253 -16.12 -10.79 -15.55
N VAL A 254 -16.14 -9.55 -16.01
CA VAL A 254 -15.08 -8.96 -16.83
C VAL A 254 -14.51 -7.74 -16.13
N SER A 255 -13.19 -7.65 -16.10
CA SER A 255 -12.43 -6.55 -15.52
C SER A 255 -11.58 -5.86 -16.58
N THR A 256 -11.36 -4.56 -16.42
CA THR A 256 -10.46 -3.81 -17.30
C THR A 256 -9.16 -3.51 -16.57
N LEU A 257 -8.05 -4.06 -17.06
CA LEU A 257 -6.69 -3.80 -16.58
C LEU A 257 -6.05 -2.69 -17.42
N ASN A 258 -5.84 -1.53 -16.80
CA ASN A 258 -5.10 -0.41 -17.38
C ASN A 258 -3.61 -0.57 -17.04
N LEU A 259 -2.76 -0.59 -18.06
CA LEU A 259 -1.30 -0.69 -17.96
C LEU A 259 -0.67 0.60 -18.48
N SER A 260 0.32 1.15 -17.77
CA SER A 260 1.03 2.35 -18.19
C SER A 260 2.53 2.26 -17.91
N LEU A 261 3.32 2.67 -18.90
CA LEU A 261 4.78 2.63 -18.84
C LEU A 261 5.36 4.02 -18.60
N PRO A 262 6.29 4.18 -17.64
CA PRO A 262 7.19 5.32 -17.59
C PRO A 262 7.98 5.52 -18.89
N GLU A 263 8.41 6.75 -19.18
CA GLU A 263 9.20 7.07 -20.38
C GLU A 263 10.61 6.48 -20.37
N ASP A 264 11.16 6.23 -19.19
CA ASP A 264 12.49 5.67 -18.94
C ASP A 264 12.47 4.15 -18.70
N THR A 265 11.33 3.49 -18.92
CA THR A 265 11.20 2.03 -18.74
C THR A 265 12.23 1.28 -19.60
N PRO A 266 13.06 0.37 -19.06
CA PRO A 266 14.01 -0.38 -19.87
C PRO A 266 13.32 -1.21 -20.97
N GLY A 267 13.86 -1.19 -22.19
CA GLY A 267 13.34 -2.02 -23.28
C GLY A 267 13.49 -3.50 -22.98
N GLY A 268 12.58 -4.32 -23.52
CA GLY A 268 12.66 -5.77 -23.34
C GLY A 268 11.30 -6.46 -23.34
N VAL A 269 11.33 -7.74 -23.01
CA VAL A 269 10.15 -8.58 -22.84
C VAL A 269 10.01 -8.92 -21.37
N TYR A 270 8.83 -8.68 -20.83
CA TYR A 270 8.47 -8.88 -19.43
C TYR A 270 7.23 -9.76 -19.33
N THR A 271 7.10 -10.38 -18.18
CA THR A 271 5.95 -11.22 -17.84
C THR A 271 5.11 -10.52 -16.78
N VAL A 272 3.80 -10.48 -16.99
CA VAL A 272 2.81 -10.07 -16.00
C VAL A 272 1.92 -11.28 -15.73
N ILE A 273 1.74 -11.64 -14.46
CA ILE A 273 0.89 -12.75 -14.05
C ILE A 273 -0.38 -12.17 -13.45
N ILE A 274 -1.53 -12.56 -13.98
CA ILE A 274 -2.84 -12.18 -13.48
C ILE A 274 -3.46 -13.41 -12.84
N SER A 275 -3.79 -13.34 -11.55
CA SER A 275 -4.36 -14.45 -10.80
C SER A 275 -5.82 -14.16 -10.44
N ALA A 276 -6.72 -15.08 -10.75
CA ALA A 276 -8.04 -15.16 -10.14
C ALA A 276 -7.93 -15.99 -8.85
N VAL A 277 -8.29 -15.41 -7.72
CA VAL A 277 -8.10 -15.98 -6.38
C VAL A 277 -9.43 -16.10 -5.64
N GLY A 278 -9.78 -17.33 -5.29
CA GLY A 278 -10.86 -17.68 -4.37
C GLY A 278 -10.49 -18.99 -3.66
N PRO A 279 -11.45 -19.88 -3.36
CA PRO A 279 -11.17 -21.25 -2.90
C PRO A 279 -10.29 -22.05 -3.89
N ILE A 280 -10.31 -21.67 -5.17
CA ILE A 280 -9.45 -22.17 -6.24
C ILE A 280 -8.65 -20.98 -6.80
N ARG A 281 -7.40 -21.23 -7.20
CA ARG A 281 -6.53 -20.23 -7.87
C ARG A 281 -6.29 -20.60 -9.32
N LYS A 282 -6.39 -19.62 -10.22
CA LYS A 282 -6.02 -19.75 -11.64
C LYS A 282 -5.22 -18.54 -12.09
N ASN A 283 -4.28 -18.76 -13.01
CA ASN A 283 -3.37 -17.74 -13.50
C ASN A 283 -3.50 -17.61 -15.02
N ALA A 284 -3.42 -16.39 -15.53
CA ALA A 284 -3.15 -16.06 -16.91
C ALA A 284 -1.85 -15.27 -17.00
N THR A 285 -1.09 -15.53 -18.08
CA THR A 285 0.21 -14.90 -18.31
C THR A 285 0.12 -13.94 -19.47
N LEU A 286 0.48 -12.68 -19.23
CA LEU A 286 0.62 -11.65 -20.25
C LEU A 286 2.10 -11.40 -20.55
N LYS A 287 2.48 -11.51 -21.82
CA LYS A 287 3.80 -11.10 -22.31
C LYS A 287 3.77 -9.63 -22.74
N LEU A 288 4.46 -8.78 -21.99
CA LEU A 288 4.60 -7.35 -22.25
C LEU A 288 5.93 -7.08 -22.97
N THR A 289 5.88 -6.61 -24.21
CA THR A 289 7.06 -6.12 -24.93
C THR A 289 7.13 -4.60 -24.84
N VAL A 290 8.17 -4.08 -24.19
CA VAL A 290 8.46 -2.66 -24.11
C VAL A 290 9.27 -2.24 -25.33
N ILE A 291 8.66 -1.38 -26.16
CA ILE A 291 9.30 -0.75 -27.30
C ILE A 291 9.97 0.53 -26.83
N GLU A 292 11.29 0.57 -26.91
CA GLU A 292 12.05 1.78 -26.58
C GLU A 292 11.74 2.91 -27.56
N LYS A 293 11.61 4.13 -27.04
CA LYS A 293 11.59 5.36 -27.82
C LYS A 293 12.94 6.03 -27.67
N LYS A 294 13.53 6.46 -28.79
CA LYS A 294 14.74 7.28 -28.76
C LYS A 294 14.41 8.66 -28.21
N GLY A 295 15.02 9.03 -27.10
CA GLY A 295 14.81 10.31 -26.43
C GLY A 295 15.54 10.38 -25.11
N TYR A 296 15.03 11.21 -24.20
CA TYR A 296 15.61 11.38 -22.88
C TYR A 296 14.55 11.85 -21.88
N VAL A 297 14.79 11.62 -20.59
CA VAL A 297 14.00 12.15 -19.47
C VAL A 297 14.86 13.10 -18.66
N ILE A 298 14.27 14.20 -18.20
CA ILE A 298 14.89 15.16 -17.27
C ILE A 298 13.96 15.29 -16.08
N SER A 299 14.47 15.01 -14.89
CA SER A 299 13.73 15.22 -13.65
C SER A 299 13.94 16.66 -13.17
N CYS A 300 12.85 17.40 -13.04
CA CYS A 300 12.83 18.77 -12.53
C CYS A 300 11.99 18.85 -11.25
N PRO A 301 12.42 19.63 -10.24
CA PRO A 301 11.55 19.98 -9.13
C PRO A 301 10.41 20.88 -9.63
N SER A 302 9.22 20.74 -9.07
CA SER A 302 8.10 21.65 -9.35
C SER A 302 8.27 23.01 -8.68
N PHE A 303 9.05 23.07 -7.60
CA PHE A 303 9.16 24.23 -6.73
C PHE A 303 10.54 24.38 -6.08
N ILE A 304 11.00 25.62 -5.83
CA ILE A 304 12.21 25.91 -5.08
C ILE A 304 12.10 27.22 -4.26
N ASP A 305 12.53 27.13 -3.00
CA ASP A 305 12.76 28.29 -2.13
C ASP A 305 14.22 28.75 -2.20
N LEU A 306 14.38 30.08 -2.31
CA LEU A 306 15.64 30.80 -2.35
C LEU A 306 15.68 31.88 -1.26
N ILE A 307 16.89 32.30 -0.92
CA ILE A 307 17.16 33.43 -0.02
C ILE A 307 17.71 34.55 -0.89
N SER A 308 17.16 35.77 -0.75
CA SER A 308 17.55 36.91 -1.59
C SER A 308 19.07 37.13 -1.55
N GLY A 309 19.68 37.35 -2.73
CA GLY A 309 21.12 37.51 -2.94
C GLY A 309 22.03 36.31 -2.61
N PHE A 310 21.51 35.15 -2.17
CA PHE A 310 22.32 33.93 -2.00
C PHE A 310 22.32 33.08 -3.27
N ARG A 311 23.49 32.60 -3.67
CA ARG A 311 23.62 31.65 -4.76
C ARG A 311 23.14 30.27 -4.32
N LYS A 312 22.42 29.58 -5.22
CA LYS A 312 22.06 28.17 -5.08
C LYS A 312 22.29 27.43 -6.37
N ASP A 313 23.02 26.32 -6.28
CA ASP A 313 23.23 25.43 -7.42
C ASP A 313 22.21 24.26 -7.36
N LEU A 314 21.50 24.03 -8.46
CA LEU A 314 20.53 22.95 -8.65
C LEU A 314 21.01 22.00 -9.75
N THR A 315 21.15 20.71 -9.44
CA THR A 315 21.55 19.71 -10.43
C THR A 315 20.33 19.08 -11.09
N LEU A 316 20.24 19.15 -12.42
CA LEU A 316 19.24 18.46 -13.24
C LEU A 316 19.89 17.33 -14.02
N ARG A 317 19.37 16.11 -13.90
CA ARG A 317 19.92 14.92 -14.56
C ARG A 317 19.11 14.55 -15.80
N ALA A 318 19.80 14.44 -16.94
CA ALA A 318 19.27 13.88 -18.17
C ALA A 318 19.63 12.40 -18.29
N VAL A 319 18.63 11.56 -18.54
CA VAL A 319 18.76 10.10 -18.69
C VAL A 319 18.30 9.72 -20.08
N PRO A 320 19.07 8.95 -20.88
CA PRO A 320 18.63 8.53 -22.19
C PRO A 320 17.49 7.53 -22.09
N THR A 321 16.58 7.54 -23.08
CA THR A 321 15.59 6.50 -23.28
C THR A 321 15.97 5.66 -24.50
N GLY A 322 15.97 4.34 -24.34
CA GLY A 322 16.49 3.40 -25.33
C GLY A 322 17.96 3.64 -25.68
N ASN A 323 18.31 3.53 -26.96
CA ASN A 323 19.67 3.77 -27.45
C ASN A 323 19.96 5.23 -27.85
N PHE A 324 19.27 6.20 -27.27
CA PHE A 324 19.51 7.60 -27.56
C PHE A 324 20.91 8.05 -27.12
N SER A 325 21.65 8.65 -28.06
CA SER A 325 23.02 9.15 -27.87
C SER A 325 23.21 10.57 -28.40
N GLY A 326 22.10 11.26 -28.72
CA GLY A 326 22.11 12.62 -29.22
C GLY A 326 22.54 13.63 -28.15
N GLU A 327 23.11 14.75 -28.59
CA GLU A 327 23.41 15.88 -27.71
C GLU A 327 22.11 16.64 -27.37
N ILE A 328 22.03 17.09 -26.12
CA ILE A 328 20.96 17.94 -25.60
C ILE A 328 21.58 19.29 -25.23
N ALA A 329 20.98 20.38 -25.69
CA ALA A 329 21.31 21.74 -25.29
C ALA A 329 20.20 22.32 -24.42
N ALA A 330 20.55 22.89 -23.26
CA ALA A 330 19.65 23.54 -22.34
C ALA A 330 19.76 25.07 -22.46
N SER A 331 18.63 25.77 -22.44
CA SER A 331 18.57 27.22 -22.43
C SER A 331 17.40 27.73 -21.60
N ILE A 332 17.57 28.90 -20.98
CA ILE A 332 16.50 29.58 -20.24
C ILE A 332 15.51 30.17 -21.26
N LEU A 333 14.25 29.76 -21.14
CA LEU A 333 13.15 30.27 -21.96
C LEU A 333 12.50 31.48 -21.29
N GLU A 334 12.31 31.42 -19.98
CA GLU A 334 11.71 32.48 -19.16
C GLU A 334 12.33 32.42 -17.76
N ALA A 335 12.71 33.57 -17.21
CA ALA A 335 13.11 33.70 -15.82
C ALA A 335 12.55 35.02 -15.26
N PRO A 336 12.22 35.09 -13.96
CA PRO A 336 11.87 36.36 -13.33
C PRO A 336 13.01 37.38 -13.47
N ASN A 337 12.68 38.66 -13.66
CA ASN A 337 13.68 39.73 -13.79
C ASN A 337 14.56 39.92 -12.54
N TRP A 338 14.09 39.43 -11.38
CA TRP A 338 14.81 39.42 -10.12
C TRP A 338 15.69 38.18 -9.91
N LEU A 339 15.75 37.26 -10.87
CA LEU A 339 16.51 36.01 -10.73
C LEU A 339 17.53 35.87 -11.87
N ASN A 340 18.81 35.97 -11.52
CA ASN A 340 19.88 35.61 -12.44
C ASN A 340 20.03 34.09 -12.47
N VAL A 341 19.96 33.51 -13.67
CA VAL A 341 20.07 32.07 -13.89
C VAL A 341 21.12 31.78 -14.95
N SER A 342 22.04 30.85 -14.66
CA SER A 342 22.96 30.31 -15.64
C SER A 342 22.94 28.78 -15.61
N ILE A 343 23.30 28.14 -16.73
CA ILE A 343 23.36 26.69 -16.87
C ILE A 343 24.78 26.33 -17.28
N ASN A 344 25.44 25.45 -16.51
CA ASN A 344 26.76 24.95 -16.86
C ASN A 344 26.89 23.43 -16.63
N PRO A 345 27.41 22.68 -17.63
CA PRO A 345 27.52 23.08 -19.03
C PRO A 345 26.12 23.19 -19.67
N SER A 346 25.99 24.02 -20.70
CA SER A 346 24.72 24.24 -21.41
C SER A 346 24.37 23.13 -22.40
N LYS A 347 25.25 22.14 -22.61
CA LYS A 347 25.01 21.00 -23.49
C LYS A 347 25.79 19.75 -23.08
N GLY A 348 25.27 18.58 -23.46
CA GLY A 348 25.91 17.29 -23.21
C GLY A 348 25.13 16.10 -23.78
N LYS A 349 25.73 14.91 -23.75
CA LYS A 349 25.09 13.65 -24.19
C LYS A 349 24.68 12.83 -22.96
N PRO A 350 23.42 12.39 -22.84
CA PRO A 350 22.99 11.58 -21.69
C PRO A 350 23.75 10.24 -21.55
N PRO A 351 23.94 9.72 -20.32
CA PRO A 351 23.55 10.35 -19.05
C PRO A 351 24.44 11.54 -18.70
N PHE A 352 23.82 12.67 -18.34
CA PHE A 352 24.52 13.94 -18.16
C PHE A 352 23.83 14.83 -17.10
N ASN A 353 24.60 15.67 -16.40
CA ASN A 353 24.10 16.57 -15.35
C ASN A 353 24.28 18.04 -15.75
N PHE A 354 23.20 18.78 -15.80
CA PHE A 354 23.22 20.25 -15.89
C PHE A 354 23.27 20.83 -14.47
N THR A 355 24.14 21.81 -14.23
CA THR A 355 24.09 22.62 -13.01
C THR A 355 23.46 23.96 -13.32
N LEU A 356 22.31 24.23 -12.70
CA LEU A 356 21.67 25.54 -12.72
C LEU A 356 22.15 26.36 -11.54
N THR A 357 22.83 27.46 -11.82
CA THR A 357 23.18 28.45 -10.79
C THR A 357 22.10 29.51 -10.74
N LEU A 358 21.45 29.60 -9.58
CA LEU A 358 20.36 30.53 -9.28
C LEU A 358 20.89 31.60 -8.33
N LYS A 359 20.86 32.88 -8.74
CA LYS A 359 21.25 34.03 -7.92
C LYS A 359 20.11 35.05 -7.92
N PRO A 360 19.20 35.01 -6.94
CA PRO A 360 18.21 36.06 -6.77
C PRO A 360 18.89 37.40 -6.53
N LEU A 361 18.28 38.49 -6.96
CA LEU A 361 18.71 39.83 -6.58
C LEU A 361 18.64 40.02 -5.06
N PRO A 362 19.46 40.92 -4.50
CA PRO A 362 19.33 41.35 -3.11
C PRO A 362 17.91 41.83 -2.82
N ASP A 363 17.46 41.66 -1.58
CA ASP A 363 16.25 42.33 -1.05
C ASP A 363 14.90 42.05 -1.73
N VAL A 364 14.84 41.04 -2.58
CA VAL A 364 13.60 40.65 -3.24
C VAL A 364 12.86 39.58 -2.44
N GLU A 365 11.60 39.87 -2.10
CA GLU A 365 10.58 38.90 -1.71
C GLU A 365 9.52 38.81 -2.82
N ALA A 366 9.53 37.70 -3.55
CA ALA A 366 8.70 37.52 -4.74
C ALA A 366 8.53 36.04 -5.09
N SER A 367 7.53 35.76 -5.92
CA SER A 367 7.31 34.46 -6.55
C SER A 367 7.26 34.61 -8.06
N GLY A 368 7.76 33.62 -8.79
CA GLY A 368 7.77 33.63 -10.25
C GLY A 368 7.98 32.24 -10.84
N LYS A 369 8.05 32.16 -12.17
CA LYS A 369 8.23 30.91 -12.90
C LYS A 369 9.55 30.93 -13.66
N LEU A 370 10.33 29.87 -13.50
CA LEU A 370 11.53 29.60 -14.30
C LEU A 370 11.19 28.51 -15.32
N LYS A 371 11.28 28.85 -16.61
CA LYS A 371 11.09 27.90 -17.71
C LYS A 371 12.41 27.62 -18.40
N ILE A 372 12.76 26.35 -18.51
CA ILE A 372 13.98 25.87 -19.15
C ILE A 372 13.56 24.98 -20.31
N VAL A 373 14.14 25.22 -21.49
CA VAL A 373 13.94 24.37 -22.67
C VAL A 373 15.20 23.55 -22.91
N PHE A 374 14.99 22.27 -23.17
CA PHE A 374 16.01 21.30 -23.55
C PHE A 374 15.76 20.92 -25.00
N ARG A 375 16.72 21.22 -25.87
CA ARG A 375 16.65 21.02 -27.31
C ARG A 375 17.58 19.88 -27.71
N GLY A 376 17.11 19.03 -28.62
CA GLY A 376 17.85 17.91 -29.18
C GLY A 376 17.02 17.31 -30.31
N GLN A 377 17.15 16.00 -30.57
CA GLN A 377 16.25 15.31 -31.50
C GLN A 377 14.79 15.35 -31.04
N VAL A 378 14.58 15.39 -29.71
CA VAL A 378 13.30 15.66 -29.06
C VAL A 378 13.48 16.89 -28.20
N SER A 379 12.53 17.82 -28.23
CA SER A 379 12.55 19.00 -27.36
C SER A 379 11.66 18.77 -26.14
N LYS A 380 12.16 19.13 -24.95
CA LYS A 380 11.43 19.08 -23.68
C LYS A 380 11.49 20.42 -22.98
N GLN A 381 10.54 20.69 -22.10
CA GLN A 381 10.51 21.89 -21.28
C GLN A 381 10.25 21.52 -19.83
N CYS A 382 10.81 22.32 -18.94
CA CYS A 382 10.67 22.23 -17.51
C CYS A 382 10.20 23.60 -16.99
N GLU A 383 9.24 23.60 -16.07
CA GLU A 383 8.73 24.79 -15.39
C GLU A 383 8.88 24.58 -13.89
N ILE A 384 9.53 25.53 -13.22
CA ILE A 384 9.80 25.51 -11.78
C ILE A 384 9.19 26.77 -11.18
N GLU A 385 8.35 26.62 -10.17
CA GLU A 385 7.93 27.75 -9.35
C GLU A 385 9.05 28.15 -8.40
N VAL A 386 9.48 29.40 -8.45
CA VAL A 386 10.56 29.94 -7.64
C VAL A 386 9.99 30.94 -6.66
N ARG A 387 10.28 30.78 -5.37
CA ARG A 387 10.00 31.78 -4.34
C ARG A 387 11.31 32.25 -3.72
N THR A 388 11.37 33.54 -3.47
CA THR A 388 12.46 34.18 -2.74
C THR A 388 11.88 34.92 -1.55
N ARG A 389 12.62 34.89 -0.45
CA ARG A 389 12.35 35.71 0.73
C ARG A 389 13.57 36.54 1.10
N ILE A 390 13.34 37.66 1.77
CA ILE A 390 14.40 38.49 2.31
C ILE A 390 15.21 37.69 3.33
N ARG A 391 16.54 37.80 3.24
CA ARG A 391 17.47 37.19 4.20
C ARG A 391 17.34 37.83 5.59
N ARG A 392 17.50 37.02 6.63
CA ARG A 392 17.60 37.49 8.02
C ARG A 392 19.06 37.48 8.44
N VAL A 393 19.56 38.64 8.84
CA VAL A 393 20.96 38.81 9.24
C VAL A 393 21.05 39.14 10.73
N ALA A 394 21.97 38.48 11.42
CA ALA A 394 22.33 38.84 12.79
C ALA A 394 23.73 39.44 12.86
N ILE A 395 23.93 40.37 13.79
CA ILE A 395 25.25 40.88 14.17
C ILE A 395 25.57 40.36 15.57
N TYR A 396 26.73 39.74 15.72
CA TYR A 396 27.24 39.26 16.99
C TYR A 396 28.59 39.92 17.29
N SER A 397 28.62 40.83 18.27
CA SER A 397 29.78 41.66 18.57
C SER A 397 29.71 42.26 19.97
N ASN A 398 30.87 42.55 20.56
CA ASN A 398 30.93 43.32 21.82
C ASN A 398 30.46 44.77 21.59
N ASP A 399 30.21 45.50 22.66
CA ASP A 399 29.67 46.86 22.64
C ASP A 399 30.56 47.87 21.92
N ILE A 400 31.86 47.65 21.88
CA ILE A 400 32.77 48.62 21.27
C ILE A 400 32.83 48.41 19.76
N ASP A 401 32.98 47.17 19.30
CA ASP A 401 32.95 46.83 17.88
C ASP A 401 31.57 47.20 17.28
N TRP A 402 30.48 46.95 18.02
CA TRP A 402 29.16 47.42 17.62
C TRP A 402 29.08 48.94 17.49
N LYS A 403 29.51 49.70 18.50
CA LYS A 403 29.44 51.18 18.47
C LYS A 403 30.21 51.78 17.30
N LEU A 404 31.34 51.19 16.92
CA LEU A 404 32.17 51.67 15.80
C LEU A 404 31.56 51.38 14.43
N SER A 405 30.78 50.31 14.29
CA SER A 405 30.26 49.86 12.98
C SER A 405 28.74 50.05 12.81
N LYS A 406 28.00 50.32 13.90
CA LYS A 406 26.52 50.34 13.92
C LYS A 406 25.92 51.28 12.89
N GLU A 407 26.40 52.51 12.79
CA GLU A 407 25.79 53.52 11.92
C GLU A 407 25.83 53.08 10.45
N LEU A 408 26.97 52.55 10.01
CA LEU A 408 27.16 52.03 8.66
C LEU A 408 26.34 50.77 8.41
N ILE A 409 26.35 49.82 9.35
CA ILE A 409 25.53 48.59 9.23
C ILE A 409 24.05 48.92 9.09
N ILE A 410 23.54 49.84 9.92
CA ILE A 410 22.13 50.24 9.90
C ILE A 410 21.80 51.04 8.64
N SER A 411 22.69 51.91 8.16
CA SER A 411 22.43 52.67 6.93
C SER A 411 22.27 51.75 5.73
N TYR A 412 23.12 50.72 5.60
CA TYR A 412 23.01 49.74 4.51
C TYR A 412 21.87 48.75 4.73
N SER A 413 21.59 48.33 5.96
CA SER A 413 20.38 47.56 6.29
C SER A 413 19.11 48.28 5.84
N ASN A 414 19.02 49.59 6.06
CA ASN A 414 17.88 50.40 5.62
C ASN A 414 17.85 50.61 4.10
N SER A 415 18.99 50.79 3.45
CA SER A 415 19.04 51.03 1.99
C SER A 415 18.75 49.77 1.17
N THR A 416 19.16 48.61 1.68
CA THR A 416 18.91 47.30 1.08
C THR A 416 17.50 46.82 1.42
N GLY A 417 17.08 46.97 2.68
CA GLY A 417 15.86 46.35 3.20
C GLY A 417 16.13 45.02 3.90
N VAL A 418 17.39 44.56 3.94
CA VAL A 418 17.82 43.45 4.78
C VAL A 418 17.60 43.79 6.25
N SER A 419 16.80 42.99 6.95
CA SER A 419 16.63 43.12 8.40
C SER A 419 17.86 42.62 9.15
N VAL A 420 18.53 43.53 9.86
CA VAL A 420 19.71 43.25 10.66
C VAL A 420 19.38 43.33 12.16
N HIS A 421 19.67 42.27 12.90
CA HIS A 421 19.41 42.18 14.33
C HIS A 421 20.69 41.97 15.13
N ARG A 422 20.95 42.79 16.14
CA ARG A 422 22.04 42.49 17.08
C ARG A 422 21.58 41.41 18.06
N VAL A 423 22.36 40.33 18.17
CA VAL A 423 22.07 39.21 19.07
C VAL A 423 23.22 39.03 20.07
N ASN A 424 22.92 38.45 21.22
CA ASN A 424 23.90 38.16 22.27
C ASN A 424 23.94 36.68 22.68
N ASP A 425 23.12 35.84 22.06
CA ASP A 425 23.07 34.40 22.31
C ASP A 425 23.37 33.63 21.03
N THR A 426 24.43 32.82 21.08
CA THR A 426 24.87 31.97 19.98
C THR A 426 23.86 30.86 19.64
N SER A 427 22.96 30.51 20.57
CA SER A 427 21.88 29.56 20.32
C SER A 427 20.89 30.06 19.26
N LEU A 428 20.80 31.39 19.07
CA LEU A 428 19.91 32.02 18.11
C LEU A 428 20.47 32.03 16.69
N PHE A 429 21.74 31.65 16.46
CA PHE A 429 22.36 31.74 15.14
C PHE A 429 21.58 30.98 14.07
N SER A 430 21.03 29.81 14.41
CA SER A 430 20.21 29.00 13.49
C SER A 430 18.90 29.67 13.05
N ASN A 431 18.47 30.74 13.72
CA ASN A 431 17.28 31.50 13.34
C ASN A 431 17.57 32.50 12.21
N TYR A 432 18.83 32.67 11.83
CA TYR A 432 19.27 33.61 10.81
C TYR A 432 19.88 32.89 9.62
N ASP A 433 19.75 33.49 8.44
CA ASP A 433 20.40 32.99 7.23
C ASP A 433 21.89 33.31 7.25
N MET A 434 22.23 34.44 7.89
CA MET A 434 23.60 34.89 8.07
C MET A 434 23.82 35.47 9.46
N VAL A 435 25.00 35.24 10.03
CA VAL A 435 25.51 35.92 11.23
C VAL A 435 26.84 36.57 10.90
N ILE A 436 26.93 37.88 11.08
CA ILE A 436 28.17 38.64 10.96
C ILE A 436 28.77 38.79 12.36
N VAL A 437 29.97 38.26 12.53
CA VAL A 437 30.76 38.36 13.75
C VAL A 437 31.79 39.46 13.57
N LEU A 438 31.74 40.49 14.43
CA LEU A 438 32.74 41.56 14.42
C LEU A 438 33.79 41.28 15.50
N GLY A 439 35.05 41.27 15.10
CA GLY A 439 36.21 41.09 15.96
C GLY A 439 36.87 39.72 15.82
N GLY A 440 38.20 39.68 16.01
CA GLY A 440 39.01 38.47 15.86
C GLY A 440 39.03 37.54 17.08
N HIS A 441 39.91 36.54 17.06
CA HIS A 441 40.04 35.52 18.12
C HIS A 441 40.46 36.07 19.50
N ARG A 442 40.95 37.32 19.56
CA ARG A 442 41.26 38.04 20.81
C ARG A 442 40.28 39.16 21.15
N ALA A 443 39.14 39.25 20.44
CA ALA A 443 38.10 40.22 20.76
C ALA A 443 37.61 40.02 22.22
N PRO A 444 37.50 41.10 23.01
CA PRO A 444 37.01 41.01 24.39
C PRO A 444 35.53 40.62 24.40
N THR A 445 35.14 39.88 25.44
CA THR A 445 33.76 39.47 25.69
C THR A 445 33.03 40.47 26.58
N ASP A 446 31.72 40.58 26.42
CA ASP A 446 30.84 41.36 27.29
C ASP A 446 29.41 40.79 27.29
N LYS A 447 28.42 41.54 27.80
CA LYS A 447 27.00 41.10 27.84
C LYS A 447 26.36 40.89 26.47
N TRP A 448 26.94 41.44 25.40
CA TRP A 448 26.49 41.30 24.02
C TRP A 448 27.32 40.31 23.20
N MET A 449 28.53 40.00 23.67
CA MET A 449 29.34 38.91 23.15
C MET A 449 29.87 38.05 24.32
N PRO A 450 29.00 37.26 24.99
CA PRO A 450 29.41 36.48 26.17
C PRO A 450 30.48 35.43 25.84
N LYS A 451 30.52 34.97 24.58
CA LYS A 451 31.49 34.01 24.06
C LYS A 451 32.16 34.56 22.81
N ASN A 452 33.49 34.55 22.75
CA ASN A 452 34.21 34.87 21.51
C ASN A 452 34.14 33.68 20.54
N VAL A 453 33.17 33.71 19.61
CA VAL A 453 32.97 32.66 18.61
C VAL A 453 33.99 32.71 17.46
N ALA A 454 34.60 33.86 17.19
CA ALA A 454 35.60 33.98 16.13
C ALA A 454 36.80 33.06 16.38
N SER A 455 37.22 32.93 17.64
CA SER A 455 38.32 32.03 18.04
C SER A 455 38.06 30.55 17.71
N SER A 456 36.79 30.10 17.78
CA SER A 456 36.43 28.71 17.44
C SER A 456 36.30 28.44 15.94
N PHE A 457 36.11 29.49 15.13
CA PHE A 457 35.95 29.35 13.67
C PHE A 457 37.25 29.63 12.89
N MET A 458 38.27 30.12 13.57
CA MET A 458 39.61 30.39 13.03
C MET A 458 40.60 29.27 13.36
N ASN A 459 41.38 28.85 12.35
CA ASN A 459 42.53 27.97 12.56
C ASN A 459 43.77 28.76 13.02
N ASP A 460 44.83 28.06 13.43
CA ASP A 460 46.02 28.70 14.00
C ASP A 460 46.76 29.61 13.02
N SER A 461 46.71 29.32 11.71
CA SER A 461 47.32 30.15 10.67
C SER A 461 46.57 31.47 10.46
N GLU A 462 45.23 31.42 10.49
CA GLU A 462 44.35 32.59 10.42
C GLU A 462 44.56 33.48 11.65
N LYS A 463 44.60 32.88 12.85
CA LYS A 463 44.90 33.58 14.10
C LYS A 463 46.26 34.27 14.07
N ALA A 464 47.30 33.57 13.63
CA ALA A 464 48.65 34.12 13.54
C ALA A 464 48.75 35.26 12.50
N SER A 465 47.99 35.17 11.41
CA SER A 465 47.96 36.22 10.38
C SER A 465 47.31 37.51 10.89
N LEU A 466 46.22 37.38 11.64
CA LEU A 466 45.58 38.48 12.38
C LEU A 466 46.54 39.15 13.37
N GLU A 467 47.31 38.37 14.13
CA GLU A 467 48.29 38.90 15.09
C GLU A 467 49.43 39.67 14.43
N ARG A 468 49.82 39.26 13.21
CA ARG A 468 50.79 39.97 12.36
C ARG A 468 50.23 41.26 11.74
N GLY A 469 48.95 41.57 11.92
CA GLY A 469 48.34 42.79 11.39
C GLY A 469 47.61 42.63 10.07
N LYS A 470 47.36 41.39 9.60
CA LYS A 470 46.53 41.17 8.42
C LYS A 470 45.06 41.08 8.83
N ASP A 471 44.25 41.92 8.20
CA ASP A 471 42.80 41.84 8.30
C ASP A 471 42.28 40.54 7.68
N SER A 472 41.14 40.05 8.13
CA SER A 472 40.58 38.75 7.74
C SER A 472 39.06 38.82 7.57
N ILE A 473 38.59 38.26 6.47
CA ILE A 473 37.18 38.03 6.15
C ILE A 473 37.03 36.52 5.98
N LEU A 474 36.34 35.87 6.90
CA LEU A 474 36.18 34.41 6.86
C LEU A 474 34.71 34.05 6.78
N VAL A 475 34.39 33.19 5.82
CA VAL A 475 33.04 32.63 5.70
C VAL A 475 33.07 31.17 6.08
N ARG A 476 32.12 30.79 6.95
CA ARG A 476 31.92 29.43 7.43
C ARG A 476 30.44 29.10 7.34
N LYS A 477 30.14 27.81 7.34
CA LYS A 477 28.75 27.34 7.37
C LYS A 477 28.53 26.54 8.64
N GLN A 478 27.46 26.85 9.36
CA GLN A 478 27.00 26.09 10.52
C GLN A 478 25.54 25.70 10.29
N GLY A 479 25.31 24.43 9.93
CA GLY A 479 23.98 23.98 9.50
C GLY A 479 23.54 24.71 8.22
N SER A 480 22.39 25.39 8.29
CA SER A 480 21.87 26.23 7.20
C SER A 480 22.37 27.69 7.25
N THR A 481 23.00 28.11 8.35
CA THR A 481 23.41 29.50 8.58
C THR A 481 24.83 29.74 8.08
N ILE A 482 25.04 30.88 7.42
CA ILE A 482 26.36 31.37 7.03
C ILE A 482 26.92 32.24 8.15
N ILE A 483 28.13 31.96 8.61
CA ILE A 483 28.86 32.77 9.59
C ILE A 483 29.94 33.55 8.84
N VAL A 484 29.86 34.87 8.87
CA VAL A 484 30.85 35.77 8.27
C VAL A 484 31.61 36.45 9.41
N ILE A 485 32.93 36.31 9.44
CA ILE A 485 33.77 36.91 10.48
C ILE A 485 34.58 38.03 9.85
N ILE A 486 34.36 39.25 10.32
CA ILE A 486 35.10 40.44 9.93
C ILE A 486 36.02 40.79 11.08
N ALA A 487 37.33 40.65 10.90
CA ALA A 487 38.30 40.79 11.96
C ALA A 487 39.55 41.53 11.50
N GLY A 488 39.88 42.63 12.18
CA GLY A 488 41.20 43.25 12.11
C GLY A 488 42.02 43.01 13.37
N LYS A 489 43.31 43.38 13.35
CA LYS A 489 44.23 43.21 14.49
C LYS A 489 43.71 43.86 15.77
N ALA A 490 43.06 45.01 15.64
CA ALA A 490 42.40 45.73 16.71
C ALA A 490 40.97 46.10 16.31
N ARG A 491 40.17 46.55 17.28
CA ARG A 491 38.79 47.00 17.06
C ARG A 491 38.65 48.12 16.01
N GLN A 492 39.61 49.05 15.97
CA GLN A 492 39.64 50.11 14.96
C GLN A 492 39.92 49.55 13.56
N SER A 493 40.80 48.55 13.44
CA SER A 493 41.05 47.85 12.17
C SER A 493 39.82 47.06 11.72
N THR A 494 39.11 46.42 12.67
CA THR A 494 37.85 45.73 12.37
C THR A 494 36.81 46.72 11.83
N ALA A 495 36.63 47.86 12.48
CA ALA A 495 35.71 48.89 12.01
C ALA A 495 36.12 49.48 10.64
N ALA A 496 37.43 49.72 10.44
CA ALA A 496 37.97 50.18 9.16
C ALA A 496 37.71 49.18 8.03
N LEU A 497 37.82 47.88 8.31
CA LEU A 497 37.53 46.80 7.37
C LEU A 497 36.03 46.71 7.04
N VAL A 498 35.14 46.92 8.01
CA VAL A 498 33.68 46.99 7.75
C VAL A 498 33.37 48.13 6.75
N SER A 499 34.09 49.24 6.83
CA SER A 499 33.93 50.40 5.94
C SER A 499 34.83 50.38 4.70
N SER A 500 35.68 49.38 4.52
CA SER A 500 36.64 49.37 3.41
C SER A 500 35.95 48.96 2.12
N ASP A 501 36.26 49.65 1.03
CA ASP A 501 35.98 49.24 -0.34
C ASP A 501 37.24 48.52 -0.86
N LYS A 502 37.21 47.18 -0.88
CA LYS A 502 38.40 46.38 -1.19
C LYS A 502 38.60 46.15 -2.68
N ASP A 503 37.51 46.07 -3.44
CA ASP A 503 37.54 45.78 -4.88
C ASP A 503 37.46 47.06 -5.73
N GLY A 504 37.20 48.21 -5.12
CA GLY A 504 37.20 49.53 -5.75
C GLY A 504 35.91 49.84 -6.49
N ASP A 505 34.82 49.13 -6.20
CA ASP A 505 33.53 49.30 -6.86
C ASP A 505 32.70 50.47 -6.30
N GLY A 506 33.20 51.11 -5.24
CA GLY A 506 32.58 52.25 -4.56
C GLY A 506 31.63 51.86 -3.43
N PHE A 507 31.47 50.57 -3.12
CA PHE A 507 30.71 50.07 -1.99
C PHE A 507 31.62 49.57 -0.88
N PRO A 508 31.26 49.79 0.40
CA PRO A 508 32.01 49.20 1.50
C PRO A 508 31.66 47.73 1.67
N LEU A 509 32.61 46.95 2.20
CA LEU A 509 32.50 45.53 2.47
C LEU A 509 31.18 45.12 3.13
N ILE A 510 30.68 45.91 4.08
CA ILE A 510 29.42 45.58 4.75
C ILE A 510 28.21 45.65 3.81
N ALA A 511 28.22 46.56 2.83
CA ALA A 511 27.18 46.64 1.82
C ALA A 511 27.22 45.42 0.89
N GLU A 512 28.41 45.00 0.49
CA GLU A 512 28.62 43.78 -0.31
C GLU A 512 28.14 42.53 0.45
N ILE A 513 28.54 42.36 1.72
CA ILE A 513 28.11 41.19 2.53
C ILE A 513 26.59 41.16 2.70
N LEU A 514 25.95 42.32 2.89
CA LEU A 514 24.50 42.39 3.05
C LEU A 514 23.76 42.13 1.74
N SER A 515 24.30 42.55 0.60
CA SER A 515 23.62 42.50 -0.69
C SER A 515 23.94 41.23 -1.48
N GLU A 516 25.19 40.79 -1.49
CA GLU A 516 25.70 39.71 -2.35
C GLU A 516 25.75 38.35 -1.64
N ASP A 517 26.34 37.36 -2.32
CA ASP A 517 26.65 36.06 -1.70
C ASP A 517 27.96 36.19 -0.90
N PRO A 518 27.94 35.97 0.42
CA PRO A 518 29.14 36.11 1.25
C PRO A 518 30.31 35.25 0.80
N MET A 519 30.04 34.08 0.20
CA MET A 519 31.09 33.19 -0.29
C MET A 519 31.84 33.78 -1.48
N GLU A 520 31.17 34.61 -2.29
CA GLU A 520 31.80 35.32 -3.41
C GLU A 520 32.58 36.54 -2.89
N VAL A 521 31.99 37.30 -1.95
CA VAL A 521 32.63 38.48 -1.32
C VAL A 521 33.91 38.14 -0.55
N ALA A 522 33.95 36.99 0.12
CA ALA A 522 35.18 36.57 0.83
C ALA A 522 36.27 36.01 -0.09
N GLY A 523 35.94 35.66 -1.34
CA GLY A 523 36.88 35.15 -2.32
C GLY A 523 37.58 36.25 -3.14
N SER A 524 37.06 37.47 -3.13
CA SER A 524 37.57 38.64 -3.87
C SER A 524 38.57 39.50 -3.09
N GLY A 525 38.73 39.30 -1.77
CA GLY A 525 39.43 40.24 -0.87
C GLY A 525 40.67 39.76 -0.11
#